data_AF-A0A7S2JHN6-F1
#
_entry.id   AF-A0A7S2JHN6-F1
#
_cell.length_a   1.000
_cell.length_b   1.000
_cell.length_c   1.000
_cell.angle_alpha   90.00
_cell.angle_beta   90.00
_cell.angle_gamma   90.00
#
_symmetry.space_group_name_H-M   'P 1'
#
loop_
_entity.id
_entity.type
_entity.pdbx_description
1 polymer ?
#
loop_
_entity_poly.entity_id
_entity_poly.type
_entity_poly.pdbx_seq_one_letter_code
_entity_poly.pdbx_strand_id
1 'polypeptide(L)'
;GAWALSIVCTLANLQCHAQAPGPLSPRSDAHTWPADDIAEETPDLLLAGRRAAKFIACSVCEERVNSLVEAFRKNAEQLSALGEDVEEMLPEKIGGARQICKMGDLAQLMRAQRLEVIGHADGSASLRKQRNLPVYVEKINSSSFHYKSYAVQRACAAVFREGLDDIAGGVAA
;
A
#
# COMPACT_ATOMS: atom_id res chain seq x y z
N GLY A 1 -2.08 21.55 4.04
CA GLY A 1 -1.32 20.77 3.03
C GLY A 1 -0.57 19.56 3.58
N ALA A 2 0.77 19.56 3.59
CA ALA A 2 1.59 18.37 3.88
C ALA A 2 1.48 17.80 5.31
N TRP A 3 1.15 18.66 6.29
CA TRP A 3 0.98 18.26 7.69
C TRP A 3 -0.24 17.36 7.90
N ALA A 4 -1.30 17.54 7.11
CA ALA A 4 -2.52 16.74 7.21
C ALA A 4 -2.31 15.30 6.77
N LEU A 5 -1.57 15.06 5.68
CA LEU A 5 -1.26 13.71 5.19
C LEU A 5 -0.36 12.93 6.16
N SER A 6 0.58 13.62 6.82
CA SER A 6 1.39 13.05 7.89
C SER A 6 0.55 12.72 9.14
N ILE A 7 -0.38 13.61 9.53
CA ILE A 7 -1.34 13.35 10.62
C ILE A 7 -2.25 12.17 10.28
N VAL A 8 -2.70 12.02 9.03
CA VAL A 8 -3.56 10.88 8.67
C VAL A 8 -2.77 9.58 8.68
N CYS A 9 -1.53 9.55 8.19
CA CYS A 9 -0.67 8.39 8.42
C CYS A 9 -0.39 8.17 9.90
N THR A 10 -0.37 9.21 10.74
CA THR A 10 -0.14 9.14 12.20
C THR A 10 -1.38 8.62 12.96
N LEU A 11 -2.58 9.07 12.59
CA LEU A 11 -3.87 8.62 13.13
C LEU A 11 -4.19 7.21 12.61
N ALA A 12 -3.97 6.96 11.32
CA ALA A 12 -3.95 5.60 10.78
C ALA A 12 -2.84 4.78 11.43
N ASN A 13 -1.67 5.36 11.77
CA ASN A 13 -0.59 4.69 12.54
C ASN A 13 -1.06 4.28 13.92
N LEU A 14 -1.90 5.07 14.60
CA LEU A 14 -2.49 4.66 15.87
C LEU A 14 -3.34 3.40 15.67
N GLN A 15 -4.13 3.31 14.59
CA GLN A 15 -4.84 2.09 14.22
C GLN A 15 -3.89 0.95 13.80
N CYS A 16 -2.81 1.28 13.10
CA CYS A 16 -1.86 0.35 12.50
C CYS A 16 -0.98 -0.33 13.55
N HIS A 17 -0.50 0.42 14.54
CA HIS A 17 0.23 -0.10 15.70
C HIS A 17 -0.68 -0.86 16.66
N ALA A 18 -1.95 -0.46 16.81
CA ALA A 18 -2.91 -1.18 17.65
C ALA A 18 -3.29 -2.56 17.10
N GLN A 19 -3.06 -2.81 15.80
CA GLN A 19 -3.32 -4.09 15.13
C GLN A 19 -2.06 -4.90 14.81
N ALA A 20 -0.90 -4.55 15.39
CA ALA A 20 0.21 -5.50 15.42
C ALA A 20 -0.35 -6.78 16.06
N PRO A 21 -0.45 -7.90 15.31
CA PRO A 21 -1.02 -9.12 15.88
C PRO A 21 -0.18 -9.42 17.12
N GLY A 22 -0.85 -9.52 18.28
CA GLY A 22 -0.19 -9.87 19.52
C GLY A 22 0.70 -11.09 19.30
N PRO A 23 1.82 -11.23 20.05
CA PRO A 23 2.85 -12.22 19.78
C PRO A 23 2.19 -13.56 19.48
N LEU A 24 2.27 -13.99 18.22
CA LEU A 24 1.68 -15.25 17.81
C LEU A 24 2.31 -16.32 18.69
N SER A 25 1.51 -17.02 19.49
CA SER A 25 2.02 -18.15 20.27
C SER A 25 2.77 -19.07 19.29
N PRO A 26 4.01 -19.48 19.61
CA PRO A 26 4.83 -20.24 18.69
C PRO A 26 4.11 -21.54 18.33
N ARG A 27 3.45 -21.56 17.18
CA ARG A 27 3.03 -22.80 16.54
C ARG A 27 4.30 -23.44 16.01
N SER A 28 4.55 -24.67 16.41
CA SER A 28 5.77 -25.44 16.14
C SER A 28 6.05 -25.70 14.66
N ASP A 29 5.12 -25.36 13.77
CA ASP A 29 5.21 -25.71 12.36
C ASP A 29 5.55 -24.45 11.57
N ALA A 30 6.74 -24.45 10.95
CA ALA A 30 7.22 -23.35 10.13
C ALA A 30 6.20 -23.01 9.03
N HIS A 31 5.77 -21.75 8.98
CA HIS A 31 4.86 -21.30 7.93
C HIS A 31 5.61 -21.25 6.60
N THR A 32 5.12 -21.98 5.61
CA THR A 32 5.69 -21.98 4.26
C THR A 32 4.91 -20.98 3.39
N TRP A 33 5.60 -19.94 2.93
CA TRP A 33 5.04 -18.99 1.97
C TRP A 33 5.06 -19.58 0.56
N PRO A 34 4.07 -19.25 -0.29
CA PRO A 34 4.08 -19.67 -1.69
C PRO A 34 5.32 -19.17 -2.43
N ALA A 35 5.64 -19.81 -3.55
CA ALA A 35 6.70 -19.37 -4.44
C ALA A 35 6.40 -17.99 -5.05
N ASP A 36 7.46 -17.34 -5.53
CA ASP A 36 7.41 -16.01 -6.13
C ASP A 36 7.09 -16.07 -7.63
N ASP A 37 6.08 -16.87 -7.98
CA ASP A 37 5.65 -17.12 -9.35
C ASP A 37 4.27 -16.51 -9.64
N ILE A 38 4.03 -16.25 -10.93
CA ILE A 38 2.72 -15.87 -11.43
C ILE A 38 2.01 -17.17 -11.80
N ALA A 39 0.87 -17.42 -11.16
CA ALA A 39 0.11 -18.65 -11.30
C ALA A 39 -1.39 -18.37 -11.42
N GLU A 40 -2.19 -19.42 -11.62
CA GLU A 40 -3.64 -19.31 -11.48
C GLU A 40 -4.02 -19.02 -10.01
N GLU A 41 -5.12 -18.29 -9.82
CA GLU A 41 -5.60 -17.97 -8.48
C GLU A 41 -6.04 -19.24 -7.76
N THR A 42 -5.43 -19.50 -6.60
CA THR A 42 -5.82 -20.59 -5.70
C THR A 42 -6.21 -20.05 -4.33
N PRO A 43 -7.03 -20.80 -3.56
CA PRO A 43 -7.38 -20.44 -2.19
C PRO A 43 -6.16 -20.19 -1.29
N ASP A 44 -5.08 -20.94 -1.49
CA ASP A 44 -3.84 -20.84 -0.72
C ASP A 44 -3.08 -19.54 -1.03
N LEU A 45 -2.97 -19.18 -2.32
CA LEU A 45 -2.36 -17.93 -2.74
C LEU A 45 -3.15 -16.71 -2.22
N LEU A 46 -4.47 -16.78 -2.27
CA LEU A 46 -5.35 -15.76 -1.69
C LEU A 46 -5.17 -15.65 -0.17
N LEU A 47 -5.08 -16.78 0.53
CA LEU A 47 -4.89 -16.80 1.98
C LEU A 47 -3.53 -16.22 2.38
N ALA A 48 -2.46 -16.61 1.67
CA ALA A 48 -1.12 -16.07 1.85
C ALA A 48 -1.11 -14.56 1.63
N GLY A 49 -1.66 -14.09 0.51
CA GLY A 49 -1.72 -12.66 0.23
C GLY A 49 -2.55 -11.87 1.25
N ARG A 50 -3.70 -12.41 1.72
CA ARG A 50 -4.48 -11.81 2.83
C ARG A 50 -3.69 -11.74 4.13
N ARG A 51 -2.91 -12.78 4.44
CA ARG A 51 -2.07 -12.85 5.62
C ARG A 51 -0.97 -11.79 5.54
N ALA A 52 -0.20 -11.77 4.45
CA ALA A 52 0.87 -10.80 4.23
C ALA A 52 0.35 -9.36 4.32
N ALA A 53 -0.79 -9.07 3.69
CA ALA A 53 -1.39 -7.74 3.67
C ALA A 53 -1.56 -7.13 5.07
N LYS A 54 -1.90 -7.94 6.09
CA LYS A 54 -2.07 -7.47 7.46
C LYS A 54 -0.79 -6.91 8.07
N PHE A 55 0.35 -7.52 7.76
CA PHE A 55 1.64 -7.12 8.34
C PHE A 55 2.30 -5.96 7.60
N ILE A 56 1.98 -5.78 6.31
CA ILE A 56 2.59 -4.73 5.47
C ILE A 56 1.71 -3.50 5.27
N ALA A 57 0.48 -3.49 5.82
CA ALA A 57 -0.50 -2.41 5.63
C ALA A 57 0.08 -1.02 5.92
N CYS A 58 0.80 -0.88 7.03
CA CYS A 58 1.34 0.40 7.48
C CYS A 58 2.46 0.88 6.56
N SER A 59 3.41 0.01 6.22
CA SER A 59 4.48 0.34 5.27
C SER A 59 3.94 0.68 3.88
N VAL A 60 2.93 -0.04 3.40
CA VAL A 60 2.29 0.27 2.10
C VAL A 60 1.58 1.62 2.16
N CYS A 61 0.93 1.95 3.27
CA CYS A 61 0.30 3.25 3.48
C CYS A 61 1.33 4.38 3.41
N GLU A 62 2.41 4.28 4.19
CA GLU A 62 3.48 5.28 4.26
C GLU A 62 4.09 5.53 2.88
N GLU A 63 4.47 4.47 2.16
CA GLU A 63 5.04 4.57 0.82
C GLU A 63 4.06 5.19 -0.17
N ARG A 64 2.77 4.85 -0.06
CA ARG A 64 1.74 5.41 -0.94
C ARG A 64 1.50 6.89 -0.66
N VAL A 65 1.40 7.29 0.61
CA VAL A 65 1.22 8.69 1.00
C VAL A 65 2.44 9.52 0.59
N ASN A 66 3.65 9.04 0.83
CA ASN A 66 4.87 9.70 0.38
C ASN A 66 4.88 9.91 -1.14
N SER A 67 4.54 8.87 -1.90
CA SER A 67 4.41 8.96 -3.36
C SER A 67 3.35 9.98 -3.80
N LEU A 68 2.21 10.05 -3.12
CA LEU A 68 1.15 11.02 -3.42
C LEU A 68 1.60 12.45 -3.09
N VAL A 69 2.23 12.67 -1.93
CA VAL A 69 2.77 13.98 -1.52
C VAL A 69 3.79 14.49 -2.53
N GLU A 70 4.69 13.63 -3.01
CA GLU A 70 5.66 14.01 -4.04
C GLU A 70 4.99 14.37 -5.37
N ALA A 71 3.96 13.63 -5.79
CA ALA A 71 3.19 13.95 -6.98
C ALA A 71 2.45 15.29 -6.82
N PHE A 72 1.86 15.56 -5.65
CA PHE A 72 1.23 16.84 -5.35
C PHE A 72 2.21 17.99 -5.37
N ARG A 73 3.39 17.82 -4.77
CA ARG A 73 4.41 18.87 -4.76
C ARG A 73 4.82 19.26 -6.18
N LYS A 74 5.08 18.27 -7.04
CA LYS A 74 5.43 18.51 -8.45
C LYS A 74 4.31 19.22 -9.20
N ASN A 75 3.06 18.81 -8.99
CA ASN A 75 1.90 19.44 -9.62
C ASN A 75 1.65 20.86 -9.10
N ALA A 76 1.81 21.10 -7.79
CA ALA A 76 1.63 22.42 -7.19
C ALA A 76 2.70 23.40 -7.67
N GLU A 77 3.96 22.96 -7.80
CA GLU A 77 5.03 23.77 -8.39
C GLU A 77 4.71 24.14 -9.86
N GLN A 78 4.11 23.21 -10.63
CA GLN A 78 3.67 23.47 -12.01
C GLN A 78 2.47 24.41 -12.08
N LEU A 79 1.45 24.21 -11.25
CA LEU A 79 0.21 25.01 -11.24
C LEU A 79 0.44 26.42 -10.67
N SER A 80 1.29 26.56 -9.65
CA SER A 80 1.70 27.86 -9.12
C SER A 80 2.43 28.67 -10.20
N ALA A 81 3.21 28.03 -11.07
CA ALA A 81 3.81 28.69 -12.22
C ALA A 81 2.78 29.15 -13.27
N LEU A 82 1.58 28.56 -13.28
CA LEU A 82 0.47 28.91 -14.18
C LEU A 82 -0.52 29.90 -13.55
N GLY A 83 -0.39 30.22 -12.26
CA GLY A 83 -1.27 31.15 -11.54
C GLY A 83 -2.65 30.58 -11.19
N GLU A 84 -2.83 29.26 -11.23
CA GLU A 84 -4.08 28.58 -10.87
C GLU A 84 -4.14 28.28 -9.37
N ASP A 85 -5.34 28.40 -8.78
CA ASP A 85 -5.57 28.12 -7.36
C ASP A 85 -5.58 26.60 -7.11
N VAL A 86 -4.56 26.12 -6.40
CA VAL A 86 -4.27 24.68 -6.27
C VAL A 86 -5.22 24.00 -5.28
N GLU A 87 -5.72 24.73 -4.28
CA GLU A 87 -6.48 24.13 -3.17
C GLU A 87 -7.85 23.57 -3.61
N GLU A 88 -8.49 24.20 -4.60
CA GLU A 88 -9.83 23.80 -5.05
C GLU A 88 -9.83 22.51 -5.90
N MET A 89 -8.71 22.19 -6.57
CA MET A 89 -8.61 21.04 -7.49
C MET A 89 -8.14 19.72 -6.82
N LEU A 90 -7.65 19.78 -5.57
CA LEU A 90 -7.01 18.64 -4.92
C LEU A 90 -7.96 17.46 -4.62
N PRO A 91 -9.17 17.67 -4.08
CA PRO A 91 -10.06 16.56 -3.71
C PRO A 91 -10.49 15.74 -4.94
N GLU A 92 -10.75 16.41 -6.06
CA GLU A 92 -11.16 15.75 -7.30
C GLU A 92 -10.03 14.92 -7.94
N LYS A 93 -8.78 15.38 -7.82
CA LYS A 93 -7.61 14.70 -8.40
C LYS A 93 -7.13 13.49 -7.60
N ILE A 94 -7.34 13.45 -6.28
CA ILE A 94 -6.93 12.32 -5.43
C ILE A 94 -7.74 11.05 -5.78
N GLY A 95 -9.01 11.21 -6.16
CA GLY A 95 -9.90 10.10 -6.50
C GLY A 95 -10.21 9.19 -5.29
N GLY A 96 -11.24 8.34 -5.43
CA GLY A 96 -11.61 7.39 -4.37
C GLY A 96 -10.52 6.34 -4.08
N ALA A 97 -10.61 5.64 -2.95
CA ALA A 97 -9.68 4.56 -2.53
C ALA A 97 -9.32 3.56 -3.66
N ARG A 98 -10.28 3.26 -4.54
CA ARG A 98 -10.08 2.39 -5.70
C ARG A 98 -9.04 2.92 -6.70
N GLN A 99 -8.99 4.24 -6.90
CA GLN A 99 -8.00 4.89 -7.76
C GLN A 99 -6.64 4.89 -7.08
N ILE A 100 -6.59 5.25 -5.79
CA ILE A 100 -5.36 5.29 -5.00
C ILE A 100 -4.71 3.90 -4.93
N CYS A 101 -5.49 2.83 -4.83
CA CYS A 101 -4.98 1.47 -4.69
C CYS A 101 -5.01 0.65 -6.00
N LYS A 102 -4.91 1.31 -7.16
CA LYS A 102 -4.74 0.63 -8.45
C LYS A 102 -3.43 -0.16 -8.46
N MET A 103 -3.50 -1.44 -8.84
CA MET A 103 -2.33 -2.32 -8.80
C MET A 103 -1.22 -1.86 -9.77
N GLY A 104 -1.55 -1.29 -10.93
CA GLY A 104 -0.52 -0.75 -11.85
C GLY A 104 0.36 0.31 -11.19
N ASP A 105 -0.26 1.33 -10.58
CA ASP A 105 0.45 2.40 -9.87
C ASP A 105 1.23 1.87 -8.67
N LEU A 106 0.64 0.94 -7.90
CA LEU A 106 1.31 0.31 -6.77
C LEU A 106 2.51 -0.53 -7.23
N ALA A 107 2.39 -1.28 -8.33
CA ALA A 107 3.48 -2.06 -8.88
C ALA A 107 4.63 -1.15 -9.34
N GLN A 108 4.32 -0.03 -9.99
CA GLN A 108 5.30 0.97 -10.37
C GLN A 108 5.99 1.58 -9.15
N LEU A 109 5.24 1.94 -8.11
CA LEU A 109 5.77 2.45 -6.85
C LEU A 109 6.73 1.44 -6.20
N MET A 110 6.28 0.20 -6.02
CA MET A 110 7.09 -0.85 -5.37
C MET A 110 8.39 -1.13 -6.15
N ARG A 111 8.33 -1.14 -7.49
CA ARG A 111 9.52 -1.29 -8.35
C ARG A 111 10.46 -0.09 -8.23
N ALA A 112 9.93 1.13 -8.28
CA ALA A 112 10.73 2.36 -8.18
C ALA A 112 11.49 2.42 -6.84
N GLN A 113 10.82 2.05 -5.74
CA GLN A 113 11.43 2.01 -4.41
C GLN A 113 12.23 0.72 -4.14
N ARG A 114 12.16 -0.26 -5.05
CA ARG A 114 12.71 -1.63 -4.90
C ARG A 114 12.21 -2.34 -3.64
N LEU A 115 10.92 -2.19 -3.34
CA LEU A 115 10.29 -2.76 -2.17
C LEU A 115 9.63 -4.11 -2.49
N GLU A 116 9.97 -5.13 -1.71
CA GLU A 116 9.44 -6.49 -1.85
C GLU A 116 8.78 -6.97 -0.56
N VAL A 117 7.67 -7.70 -0.71
CA VAL A 117 7.04 -8.41 0.39
C VAL A 117 7.84 -9.66 0.70
N ILE A 118 8.42 -9.70 1.90
CA ILE A 118 9.20 -10.82 2.42
C ILE A 118 8.41 -11.52 3.52
N GLY A 119 8.04 -12.78 3.26
CA GLY A 119 7.44 -13.66 4.25
C GLY A 119 8.48 -14.25 5.19
N HIS A 120 8.16 -14.35 6.48
CA HIS A 120 9.00 -14.95 7.51
C HIS A 120 8.46 -16.32 7.94
N ALA A 121 9.33 -17.18 8.48
CA ALA A 121 8.97 -18.54 8.89
C ALA A 121 7.95 -18.60 10.04
N ASP A 122 7.81 -17.52 10.81
CA ASP A 122 6.79 -17.35 11.85
C ASP A 122 5.39 -17.01 11.27
N GLY A 123 5.27 -16.87 9.94
CA GLY A 123 4.05 -16.52 9.26
C GLY A 123 3.72 -15.03 9.25
N SER A 124 4.65 -14.17 9.67
CA SER A 124 4.61 -12.72 9.47
C SER A 124 5.15 -12.33 8.09
N ALA A 125 4.97 -11.07 7.70
CA ALA A 125 5.56 -10.51 6.48
C ALA A 125 6.11 -9.10 6.75
N SER A 126 7.11 -8.66 6.00
CA SER A 126 7.55 -7.26 5.99
C SER A 126 7.80 -6.76 4.58
N LEU A 127 7.71 -5.45 4.39
CA LEU A 127 8.10 -4.79 3.15
C LEU A 127 9.56 -4.37 3.28
N ARG A 128 10.44 -4.87 2.40
CA ARG A 128 11.89 -4.63 2.50
C ARG A 128 12.49 -4.20 1.17
N LYS A 129 13.51 -3.33 1.25
CA LYS A 129 14.28 -2.91 0.08
C LYS A 129 15.16 -4.02 -0.43
N GLN A 130 15.15 -4.23 -1.74
CA GLN A 130 15.89 -5.30 -2.41
C GLN A 130 16.94 -4.75 -3.36
N ARG A 131 17.97 -5.57 -3.60
CA ARG A 131 18.97 -5.28 -4.61
C ARG A 131 18.40 -5.46 -6.02
N ASN A 132 17.63 -6.52 -6.21
CA ASN A 132 17.00 -6.84 -7.48
C ASN A 132 15.67 -6.08 -7.63
N LEU A 133 15.20 -5.97 -8.88
CA LEU A 133 13.90 -5.39 -9.16
C LEU A 133 12.81 -6.39 -8.74
N PRO A 134 11.90 -6.01 -7.82
CA PRO A 134 10.88 -6.93 -7.35
C PRO A 134 9.82 -7.20 -8.43
N VAL A 135 9.30 -8.42 -8.45
CA VAL A 135 8.24 -8.82 -9.39
C VAL A 135 6.89 -8.42 -8.84
N TYR A 136 6.13 -7.68 -9.63
CA TYR A 136 4.73 -7.37 -9.36
C TYR A 136 3.95 -7.42 -10.67
N VAL A 137 2.74 -7.96 -10.67
CA VAL A 137 1.82 -7.84 -11.82
C VAL A 137 1.06 -6.52 -11.76
N GLU A 138 0.79 -5.93 -12.92
CA GLU A 138 0.07 -4.65 -13.02
C GLU A 138 -1.45 -4.83 -12.93
N LYS A 139 -1.93 -6.05 -13.24
CA LYS A 139 -3.33 -6.44 -13.14
C LYS A 139 -3.42 -7.84 -12.55
N ILE A 140 -4.21 -7.98 -11.51
CA ILE A 140 -4.49 -9.27 -10.86
C ILE A 140 -5.80 -9.80 -11.45
N ASN A 141 -5.78 -11.05 -11.89
CA ASN A 141 -6.94 -11.80 -12.35
C ASN A 141 -6.73 -13.29 -12.07
N SER A 142 -7.72 -14.11 -12.37
CA SER A 142 -7.71 -15.55 -12.04
C SER A 142 -6.64 -16.35 -12.79
N SER A 143 -6.15 -15.89 -13.94
CA SER A 143 -5.12 -16.59 -14.73
C SER A 143 -3.72 -16.01 -14.58
N SER A 144 -3.58 -14.85 -13.94
CA SER A 144 -2.32 -14.15 -13.70
C SER A 144 -2.35 -13.57 -12.29
N PHE A 145 -2.26 -14.47 -11.31
CA PHE A 145 -2.25 -14.15 -9.89
C PHE A 145 -0.83 -14.19 -9.34
N HIS A 146 -0.48 -13.18 -8.54
CA HIS A 146 0.78 -13.12 -7.81
C HIS A 146 0.51 -12.67 -6.39
N TYR A 147 0.80 -13.52 -5.40
CA TYR A 147 0.31 -13.31 -4.04
C TYR A 147 0.89 -12.06 -3.38
N LYS A 148 2.13 -11.65 -3.70
CA LYS A 148 2.72 -10.41 -3.18
C LYS A 148 2.06 -9.18 -3.78
N SER A 149 1.74 -9.19 -5.07
CA SER A 149 0.95 -8.12 -5.70
C SER A 149 -0.42 -7.99 -5.05
N TYR A 150 -1.11 -9.12 -4.85
CA TYR A 150 -2.38 -9.13 -4.15
C TYR A 150 -2.26 -8.60 -2.71
N ALA A 151 -1.21 -8.99 -1.99
CA ALA A 151 -0.94 -8.51 -0.64
C ALA A 151 -0.81 -6.98 -0.59
N VAL A 152 -0.02 -6.38 -1.49
CA VAL A 152 0.18 -4.92 -1.56
C VAL A 152 -1.12 -4.20 -1.91
N GLN A 153 -1.86 -4.67 -2.93
CA GLN A 153 -3.13 -4.05 -3.30
C GLN A 153 -4.13 -4.10 -2.15
N ARG A 154 -4.24 -5.25 -1.49
CA ARG A 154 -5.16 -5.46 -0.38
C ARG A 154 -4.76 -4.65 0.86
N ALA A 155 -3.46 -4.56 1.15
CA ALA A 155 -2.91 -3.71 2.20
C ALA A 155 -3.30 -2.24 1.99
N CYS A 156 -3.07 -1.71 0.79
CA CYS A 156 -3.50 -0.36 0.43
C CYS A 156 -5.01 -0.20 0.60
N ALA A 157 -5.81 -1.08 -0.02
CA ALA A 157 -7.26 -0.96 0.01
C ALA A 157 -7.84 -1.04 1.42
N ALA A 158 -7.26 -1.84 2.32
CA ALA A 158 -7.68 -1.92 3.70
C ALA A 158 -7.52 -0.57 4.42
N VAL A 159 -6.37 0.08 4.27
CA VAL A 159 -6.09 1.36 4.91
C VAL A 159 -6.93 2.49 4.32
N PHE A 160 -6.96 2.62 2.99
CA PHE A 160 -7.62 3.75 2.33
C PHE A 160 -9.13 3.60 2.23
N ARG A 161 -9.72 2.41 2.36
CA ARG A 161 -11.18 2.26 2.41
C ARG A 161 -11.77 2.79 3.72
N GLU A 162 -11.03 2.65 4.82
CA GLU A 162 -11.50 3.01 6.16
C GLU A 162 -11.12 4.44 6.54
N GLY A 163 -10.09 5.03 5.92
CA GLY A 163 -9.62 6.39 6.25
C GLY A 163 -9.74 7.44 5.14
N LEU A 164 -10.41 7.18 4.01
CA LEU A 164 -10.44 8.14 2.90
C LEU A 164 -11.11 9.46 3.27
N ASP A 165 -12.20 9.39 4.03
CA ASP A 165 -12.99 10.56 4.44
C ASP A 165 -12.16 11.46 5.38
N ASP A 166 -11.32 10.86 6.23
CA ASP A 166 -10.40 11.58 7.11
C ASP A 166 -9.25 12.25 6.33
N ILE A 167 -8.77 11.60 5.25
CA ILE A 167 -7.77 12.20 4.34
C ILE A 167 -8.35 13.41 3.62
N ALA A 168 -9.53 13.25 3.04
CA ALA A 168 -10.21 14.34 2.33
C ALA A 168 -10.50 15.52 3.26
N GLY A 169 -10.98 15.24 4.48
CA GLY A 169 -11.23 16.27 5.50
C GLY A 169 -9.97 16.98 5.97
N GLY A 170 -8.84 16.27 6.11
CA GLY A 170 -7.57 16.86 6.53
C GLY A 170 -6.90 17.72 5.45
N VAL A 171 -7.08 17.41 4.17
CA VAL A 171 -6.48 18.22 3.07
C VAL A 171 -7.25 19.52 2.84
N ALA A 172 -8.55 19.54 3.12
CA ALA A 172 -9.42 20.72 2.96
C ALA A 172 -9.37 21.72 4.13
N ALA A 173 -8.63 21.40 5.20
CA ALA A 173 -8.45 22.23 6.40
C ALA A 173 -7.02 22.79 6.50
#